data_AF-A0A8T3T368-F1
#
_entry.id   AF-A0A8T3T368-F1
#
_cell.length_a   1.000
_cell.length_b   1.000
_cell.length_c   1.000
_cell.angle_alpha   90.00
_cell.angle_beta   90.00
_cell.angle_gamma   90.00
#
_symmetry.space_group_name_H-M   'P 1'
#
loop_
_entity.id
_entity.type
_entity.pdbx_description
1 polymer ?
#
loop_
_entity_poly.entity_id
_entity_poly.type
_entity_poly.pdbx_seq_one_letter_code
_entity_poly.pdbx_strand_id
1 'polypeptide(L)'
;MLRRRPRPPRRDRPTYHGPLEWVGAKVTLPVYITEGEPYRPQAIIWLELPSDLVIRWTLIDPTKPAPSFADTLRAAMRSPLAGPPRRPARIRVADQALAGEVSA
;
A
#
# COMPACT_ATOMS: atom_id res chain seq x y z
N MET A 1 -12.17 33.16 14.64
CA MET A 1 -10.90 32.45 14.91
C MET A 1 -11.19 30.97 15.16
N LEU A 2 -10.90 30.07 14.22
CA LEU A 2 -11.02 28.62 14.45
C LEU A 2 -9.83 28.14 15.30
N ARG A 3 -10.09 27.66 16.52
CA ARG A 3 -9.09 26.95 17.34
C ARG A 3 -8.70 25.65 16.64
N ARG A 4 -7.45 25.56 16.17
CA ARG A 4 -6.86 24.28 15.72
C ARG A 4 -6.85 23.32 16.92
N ARG A 5 -7.63 22.23 16.84
CA ARG A 5 -7.51 21.15 17.82
C ARG A 5 -6.09 20.57 17.74
N PRO A 6 -5.40 20.35 18.87
CA PRO A 6 -4.11 19.66 18.86
C PRO A 6 -4.30 18.28 18.22
N ARG A 7 -3.41 17.94 17.29
CA ARG A 7 -3.37 16.62 16.66
C ARG A 7 -3.24 15.60 17.80
N PRO A 8 -4.10 14.57 17.88
CA PRO A 8 -3.93 13.55 18.91
C PRO A 8 -2.52 12.97 18.78
N PRO A 9 -1.87 12.57 19.90
CA PRO A 9 -0.61 11.87 19.82
C PRO A 9 -0.79 10.70 18.84
N ARG A 10 0.14 10.57 17.89
CA ARG A 10 0.23 9.36 17.06
C ARG A 10 0.24 8.23 18.08
N ARG A 11 -0.80 7.38 18.12
CA ARG A 11 -0.78 6.16 18.94
C ARG A 11 0.59 5.56 18.73
N ASP A 12 1.33 5.28 19.81
CA ASP A 12 2.61 4.59 19.75
C ASP A 12 2.38 3.31 18.96
N ARG A 13 2.69 3.38 17.66
CA ARG A 13 2.67 2.21 16.81
C ARG A 13 3.84 1.38 17.32
N PRO A 14 3.64 0.10 17.64
CA PRO A 14 4.77 -0.74 17.99
C PRO A 14 5.80 -0.61 16.86
N THR A 15 6.98 -0.08 17.20
CA THR A 15 8.09 0.00 16.27
C THR A 15 8.46 -1.43 15.91
N TYR A 16 8.24 -1.79 14.66
CA TYR A 16 8.68 -3.08 14.16
C TYR A 16 10.22 -3.10 14.20
N HIS A 17 10.82 -4.06 14.88
CA HIS A 17 12.29 -4.21 14.98
C HIS A 17 12.80 -5.44 14.21
N GLY A 18 11.93 -6.05 13.39
CA GLY A 18 12.28 -7.24 12.61
C GLY A 18 13.01 -6.91 11.29
N PRO A 19 13.36 -7.95 10.50
CA PRO A 19 13.98 -7.78 9.20
C PRO A 19 13.05 -7.04 8.23
N LEU A 20 13.63 -6.37 7.21
CA LEU A 20 12.90 -5.60 6.20
C LEU A 20 11.66 -6.35 5.69
N GLU A 21 10.48 -5.89 6.10
CA GLU A 21 9.18 -6.49 5.77
C GLU A 21 8.41 -5.52 4.87
N TRP A 22 7.82 -6.04 3.80
CA TRP A 22 6.88 -5.28 3.00
C TRP A 22 5.46 -5.80 3.24
N VAL A 23 4.55 -4.87 3.56
CA VAL A 23 3.14 -5.15 3.79
C VAL A 23 2.34 -4.68 2.57
N GLY A 24 1.67 -5.62 1.90
CA GLY A 24 0.83 -5.38 0.74
C GLY A 24 -0.65 -5.48 1.08
N ALA A 25 -1.45 -4.53 0.63
CA ALA A 25 -2.91 -4.59 0.79
C ALA A 25 -3.65 -3.98 -0.40
N LYS A 26 -4.82 -4.54 -0.71
CA LYS A 26 -5.83 -3.91 -1.54
C LYS A 26 -6.83 -3.21 -0.62
N VAL A 27 -6.97 -1.90 -0.75
CA VAL A 27 -7.79 -1.06 0.14
C VAL A 27 -8.77 -0.20 -0.65
N THR A 28 -9.97 -0.03 -0.12
CA THR A 28 -10.92 0.98 -0.64
C THR A 28 -10.56 2.33 -0.05
N LEU A 29 -10.36 3.34 -0.91
CA LEU A 29 -9.98 4.67 -0.46
C LEU A 29 -11.17 5.40 0.18
N PRO A 30 -10.95 6.28 1.18
CA PRO A 30 -12.01 7.04 1.84
C PRO A 30 -12.39 8.29 1.04
N VAL A 31 -12.37 8.20 -0.29
CA VAL A 31 -12.66 9.30 -1.23
C VAL A 31 -13.57 8.79 -2.35
N TYR A 32 -14.16 9.73 -3.08
CA TYR A 32 -14.91 9.45 -4.30
C TYR A 32 -14.22 10.11 -5.48
N ILE A 33 -14.26 9.44 -6.63
CA ILE A 33 -13.99 10.05 -7.93
C ILE A 33 -15.34 10.42 -8.53
N THR A 34 -15.49 11.66 -8.95
CA THR A 34 -16.78 12.22 -9.41
C THR A 34 -16.77 12.63 -10.87
N GLU A 35 -15.64 12.50 -11.59
CA GLU A 35 -15.66 12.61 -13.05
C GLU A 35 -16.38 11.38 -13.64
N GLY A 36 -17.57 11.59 -14.19
CA GLY A 36 -18.44 10.51 -14.69
C GLY A 36 -19.39 9.99 -13.61
N GLU A 37 -19.72 8.69 -13.66
CA GLU A 37 -20.54 8.05 -12.63
C GLU A 37 -19.71 7.92 -11.33
N PRO A 38 -20.16 8.50 -10.20
CA PRO A 38 -19.36 8.53 -8.99
C PRO A 38 -19.04 7.13 -8.45
N TYR A 39 -17.77 6.89 -8.12
CA TYR A 39 -17.33 5.62 -7.55
C TYR A 39 -16.29 5.80 -6.45
N ARG A 40 -16.16 4.77 -5.61
CA ARG A 40 -15.07 4.68 -4.63
C ARG A 40 -13.93 3.85 -5.22
N PRO A 41 -12.76 4.46 -5.49
CA PRO A 41 -11.64 3.71 -6.01
C PRO A 41 -11.06 2.76 -4.97
N GLN A 42 -10.50 1.65 -5.46
CA GLN A 42 -9.60 0.81 -4.68
C GLN A 42 -8.15 1.14 -5.04
N ALA A 43 -7.21 0.78 -4.18
CA ALA A 43 -5.78 0.88 -4.46
C ALA A 43 -5.04 -0.33 -3.90
N ILE A 44 -3.99 -0.75 -4.59
CA ILE A 44 -2.98 -1.64 -4.03
C ILE A 44 -1.88 -0.77 -3.44
N ILE A 45 -1.50 -1.01 -2.19
CA ILE A 45 -0.47 -0.25 -1.48
C ILE A 45 0.57 -1.21 -0.92
N TRP A 46 1.84 -0.86 -1.11
CA TRP A 46 3.00 -1.52 -0.52
C TRP A 46 3.66 -0.57 0.48
N LEU A 47 3.68 -0.99 1.75
CA LEU A 47 4.31 -0.29 2.87
C LEU A 47 5.57 -1.04 3.29
N GLU A 48 6.67 -0.34 3.48
CA GLU A 48 7.89 -0.90 4.03
C GLU A 48 7.98 -0.69 5.54
N LEU A 49 8.34 -1.74 6.26
CA LEU A 49 8.68 -1.72 7.68
C LEU A 49 10.18 -2.04 7.85
N PRO A 50 10.88 -1.35 8.77
CA PRO A 50 10.35 -0.42 9.77
C PRO A 50 10.27 1.05 9.33
N SER A 51 10.62 1.37 8.07
CA SER A 51 10.72 2.76 7.60
C SER A 51 9.36 3.49 7.53
N ASP A 52 8.24 2.77 7.60
CA ASP A 52 6.87 3.29 7.48
C ASP A 52 6.62 4.04 6.16
N LEU A 53 7.38 3.71 5.12
CA LEU A 53 7.29 4.37 3.81
C LEU A 53 6.37 3.60 2.87
N VAL A 54 5.49 4.33 2.17
CA VAL A 54 4.80 3.78 0.99
C VAL A 54 5.82 3.71 -0.14
N ILE A 55 6.23 2.50 -0.48
CA ILE A 55 7.22 2.24 -1.53
C ILE A 55 6.58 2.04 -2.90
N ARG A 56 5.27 1.76 -2.96
CA ARG A 56 4.49 1.78 -4.19
C ARG A 56 3.00 1.85 -3.86
N TRP A 57 2.24 2.47 -4.74
CA TRP A 57 0.79 2.35 -4.77
C TRP A 57 0.30 2.27 -6.22
N THR A 58 -0.88 1.72 -6.43
CA THR A 58 -1.51 1.61 -7.75
C THR A 58 -3.02 1.74 -7.58
N LEU A 59 -3.61 2.75 -8.22
CA LEU A 59 -5.06 2.94 -8.24
C LEU A 59 -5.70 1.84 -9.09
N ILE A 60 -6.82 1.31 -8.61
CA ILE A 60 -7.68 0.40 -9.36
C ILE A 60 -8.87 1.22 -9.83
N ASP A 61 -8.85 1.50 -11.13
CA ASP A 61 -9.95 2.13 -11.86
C ASP A 61 -10.91 1.02 -12.31
N PRO A 62 -12.20 1.05 -11.90
CA PRO A 62 -13.17 0.02 -12.27
C PRO A 62 -13.47 -0.02 -13.77
N THR A 63 -13.09 1.02 -14.53
CA THR A 63 -13.28 1.07 -15.99
C THR A 63 -12.15 0.43 -16.78
N LYS A 64 -11.08 -0.02 -16.10
CA LYS A 64 -9.88 -0.61 -16.72
C LYS A 64 -9.63 -2.03 -16.21
N PRO A 65 -8.87 -2.85 -16.94
CA PRO A 65 -8.41 -4.13 -16.42
C PRO A 65 -7.69 -3.94 -15.08
N ALA A 66 -8.08 -4.75 -14.08
CA ALA A 66 -7.48 -4.67 -12.76
C ALA A 66 -5.99 -5.05 -12.84
N PRO A 67 -5.09 -4.31 -12.18
CA PRO A 67 -3.68 -4.66 -12.13
C PRO A 67 -3.49 -5.96 -11.34
N SER A 68 -2.55 -6.81 -11.80
CA SER A 68 -2.12 -7.98 -11.04
C SER A 68 -1.44 -7.56 -9.74
N PHE A 69 -1.83 -8.17 -8.62
CA PHE A 69 -1.23 -7.86 -7.33
C PHE A 69 0.26 -8.22 -7.30
N ALA A 70 0.63 -9.37 -7.86
CA ALA A 70 2.01 -9.81 -8.02
C ALA A 70 2.85 -8.83 -8.86
N ASP A 71 2.30 -8.29 -9.94
CA ASP A 71 3.03 -7.33 -10.77
C ASP A 71 3.28 -6.00 -10.06
N THR A 72 2.35 -5.56 -9.20
CA THR A 72 2.59 -4.36 -8.39
C THR A 72 3.75 -4.56 -7.40
N LEU A 73 3.90 -5.76 -6.83
CA LEU A 73 5.03 -6.11 -5.98
C LEU A 73 6.34 -6.11 -6.77
N ARG A 74 6.37 -6.80 -7.93
CA ARG A 74 7.56 -6.84 -8.79
C ARG A 74 7.96 -5.43 -9.25
N ALA A 75 6.99 -4.56 -9.52
CA ALA A 75 7.23 -3.16 -9.83
C ALA A 75 7.80 -2.38 -8.62
N ALA A 76 7.33 -2.65 -7.40
CA ALA A 76 7.90 -2.06 -6.18
C ALA A 76 9.35 -2.46 -5.99
N MET A 77 9.71 -3.72 -6.30
CA MET A 77 11.10 -4.19 -6.23
C MET A 77 12.01 -3.50 -7.25
N ARG A 78 11.53 -3.33 -8.49
CA ARG A 78 12.30 -2.74 -9.59
C ARG A 78 12.45 -1.22 -9.49
N SER A 79 11.42 -0.52 -9.02
CA SER A 79 11.39 0.94 -8.98
C SER A 79 10.47 1.39 -7.83
N PRO A 80 10.96 1.34 -6.58
CA PRO A 80 10.22 1.85 -5.44
C PRO A 80 10.16 3.39 -5.49
N LEU A 81 9.08 3.95 -4.93
CA LEU A 81 8.91 5.40 -4.76
C LEU A 81 9.94 6.00 -3.80
N ALA A 82 10.53 5.18 -2.92
CA ALA A 82 11.51 5.62 -1.94
C ALA A 82 12.73 4.69 -1.91
N GLY A 83 13.92 5.28 -2.09
CA GLY A 83 15.21 4.58 -2.08
C GLY A 83 15.51 3.80 -3.36
N PRO A 84 16.62 3.05 -3.40
CA PRO A 84 17.02 2.27 -4.57
C PRO A 84 16.18 0.98 -4.74
N PRO A 85 16.19 0.36 -5.93
CA PRO A 85 15.59 -0.95 -6.17
C PRO A 85 16.10 -2.01 -5.16
N ARG A 86 15.18 -2.79 -4.60
CA ARG A 86 15.50 -3.79 -3.55
C ARG A 86 14.39 -4.84 -3.41
N ARG A 87 14.66 -5.89 -2.65
CA ARG A 87 13.68 -6.91 -2.27
C ARG A 87 13.54 -6.97 -0.75
N PRO A 88 12.33 -7.21 -0.23
CA PRO A 88 12.14 -7.42 1.20
C PRO A 88 12.62 -8.82 1.61
N ALA A 89 12.97 -8.97 2.88
CA ALA A 89 13.22 -10.29 3.47
C ALA A 89 11.90 -11.04 3.73
N ARG A 90 10.80 -10.31 3.96
CA ARG A 90 9.48 -10.87 4.22
C ARG A 90 8.38 -10.07 3.53
N ILE A 91 7.37 -10.77 3.04
CA ILE A 91 6.13 -10.17 2.54
C ILE A 91 4.99 -10.56 3.46
N ARG A 92 4.12 -9.60 3.77
CA ARG A 92 2.89 -9.82 4.52
C ARG A 92 1.71 -9.26 3.75
N VAL A 93 0.65 -10.07 3.63
CA VAL A 93 -0.59 -9.75 2.93
C VAL A 93 -1.78 -10.24 3.76
N ALA A 94 -2.99 -9.79 3.42
CA ALA A 94 -4.17 -10.00 4.24
C ALA A 94 -4.72 -11.44 4.22
N ASP A 95 -4.55 -12.16 3.11
CA ASP A 95 -5.14 -13.49 2.92
C ASP A 95 -4.26 -14.42 2.07
N GLN A 96 -4.64 -15.69 2.04
CA GLN A 96 -3.91 -16.74 1.33
C GLN A 96 -3.96 -16.60 -0.20
N ALA A 97 -5.02 -16.02 -0.77
CA ALA A 97 -5.13 -15.85 -2.21
C ALA A 97 -4.09 -14.85 -2.71
N LEU A 98 -3.98 -13.69 -2.02
CA LEU A 98 -2.93 -12.71 -2.28
C LEU A 98 -1.53 -13.28 -2.02
N ALA A 99 -1.39 -14.15 -1.02
CA ALA A 99 -0.12 -14.82 -0.73
C ALA A 99 0.30 -15.76 -1.88
N GLY A 100 -0.66 -16.48 -2.47
CA GLY A 100 -0.44 -17.33 -3.63
C GLY A 100 0.03 -16.52 -4.85
N GLU A 101 -0.61 -15.38 -5.13
CA GLU A 101 -0.21 -14.50 -6.24
C GLU A 101 1.24 -14.01 -6.13
N VAL A 102 1.68 -13.62 -4.92
CA VAL A 102 3.03 -13.04 -4.73
C VAL A 102 4.14 -14.08 -4.53
N SER A 103 3.77 -15.35 -4.35
CA SER A 103 4.73 -16.45 -4.19
C SER A 103 5.09 -17.13 -5.52
N ALA A 104 4.36 -16.83 -6.59
CA ALA A 104 4.57 -17.34 -7.95
C ALA A 104 5.57 -16.48 -8.75
#